data_AF-H1KQZ2-F1
#
_entry.id   AF-H1KQZ2-F1
#
_cell.length_a   1.000
_cell.length_b   1.000
_cell.length_c   1.000
_cell.angle_alpha   90.00
_cell.angle_beta   90.00
_cell.angle_gamma   90.00
#
_symmetry.space_group_name_H-M   'P 1'
#
loop_
_entity.id
_entity.type
_entity.pdbx_description
1 polymer ?
#
loop_
_entity_poly.entity_id
_entity_poly.type
_entity_poly.pdbx_seq_one_letter_code
_entity_poly.pdbx_strand_id
1 'polypeptide(L)' 'MADLFWLSDEQWAVIEPFLPRNQPGPERKDDRRIISGILHVITAGCRWCDCP' A
#
# COMPACT_ATOMS: atom_id res chain seq x y z
N MET A 1 -2.42 -13.80 8.88
CA MET A 1 -1.67 -12.61 8.38
C MET A 1 -2.09 -12.22 6.96
N ALA A 2 -3.28 -12.61 6.49
CA ALA A 2 -3.85 -12.08 5.25
C ALA A 2 -4.51 -10.70 5.48
N ASP A 3 -4.75 -10.33 6.74
CA ASP A 3 -5.55 -9.15 7.12
C ASP A 3 -4.78 -7.83 7.11
N LEU A 4 -3.48 -7.83 6.80
CA LEU A 4 -2.64 -6.62 6.72
C LEU A 4 -2.55 -6.05 5.30
N PHE A 5 -2.79 -6.87 4.27
CA PHE A 5 -2.67 -6.46 2.87
C PHE A 5 -4.02 -6.57 2.18
N TRP A 6 -4.60 -5.41 1.87
CA TRP A 6 -5.89 -5.31 1.17
C TRP A 6 -5.81 -5.74 -0.30
N LEU A 7 -4.61 -5.80 -0.87
CA LEU A 7 -4.36 -6.27 -2.22
C LEU A 7 -3.89 -7.73 -2.16
N SER A 8 -4.58 -8.61 -2.89
CA SER A 8 -4.08 -9.96 -3.20
C SER A 8 -2.78 -9.90 -4.01
N ASP A 9 -2.03 -11.00 -4.05
CA ASP A 9 -0.79 -11.08 -4.83
C ASP A 9 -1.04 -10.82 -6.32
N GLU A 10 -2.17 -11.30 -6.85
CA GLU A 10 -2.59 -11.10 -8.24
C GLU A 10 -2.87 -9.63 -8.54
N GLN A 11 -3.62 -8.95 -7.67
CA GLN A 11 -3.88 -7.52 -7.82
C GLN A 11 -2.59 -6.69 -7.68
N TRP A 12 -1.71 -7.08 -6.75
CA TRP A 12 -0.43 -6.42 -6.58
C TRP A 12 0.45 -6.54 -7.82
N ALA A 13 0.52 -7.73 -8.42
CA ALA A 13 1.31 -7.98 -9.63
C ALA A 13 0.88 -7.12 -10.83
N VAL A 14 -0.39 -6.69 -10.87
CA VAL A 14 -0.87 -5.74 -11.88
C VAL A 14 -0.38 -4.32 -11.59
N ILE A 15 -0.31 -3.90 -10.32
CA ILE A 15 0.02 -2.52 -9.93
C ILE A 15 1.53 -2.27 -9.90
N GLU A 16 2.30 -3.21 -9.35
CA GLU A 16 3.74 -3.07 -9.09
C GLU A 16 4.57 -2.56 -10.28
N PRO A 17 4.37 -3.02 -11.53
CA PRO A 17 5.15 -2.56 -12.68
C PRO A 17 4.98 -1.07 -12.98
N PHE A 18 3.85 -0.47 -12.58
CA PHE A 18 3.52 0.93 -12.86
C PHE A 18 3.98 1.88 -11.76
N LEU A 19 4.53 1.37 -10.66
CA LEU A 19 5.05 2.22 -9.60
C LEU A 19 6.29 2.99 -10.08
N PRO A 20 6.38 4.29 -9.76
CA PRO A 20 7.52 5.09 -10.16
C PRO A 20 8.78 4.59 -9.44
N ARG A 21 9.82 4.25 -10.22
CA ARG A 21 11.11 3.77 -9.73
C ARG A 21 12.14 4.90 -9.75
N ASN A 22 13.15 4.83 -8.88
CA ASN A 22 14.25 5.81 -8.79
C ASN A 22 13.79 7.24 -8.48
N GLN A 23 12.81 7.39 -7.59
CA GLN A 23 12.31 8.70 -7.19
C GLN A 23 13.28 9.42 -6.24
N PRO A 24 13.39 10.76 -6.32
CA PRO A 24 14.15 11.53 -5.35
C PRO A 24 13.49 11.43 -3.97
N GLY A 25 14.30 11.32 -2.91
CA GLY A 25 13.84 11.25 -1.52
C GLY A 25 14.22 9.93 -0.83
N PRO A 26 13.70 9.71 0.39
CA PRO A 26 13.94 8.49 1.15
C PRO A 26 13.44 7.25 0.41
N GLU A 27 14.18 6.15 0.55
CA GLU A 27 13.77 4.85 0.00
C GLU A 27 12.45 4.40 0.61
N ARG A 28 11.50 4.04 -0.26
CA ARG A 28 10.22 3.46 0.17
C ARG A 28 10.47 2.01 0.56
N LYS A 29 10.22 1.67 1.83
CA LYS A 29 10.54 0.34 2.39
C LYS A 29 9.66 -0.78 1.85
N ASP A 30 8.36 -0.54 1.73
CA ASP A 30 7.38 -1.53 1.29
C ASP A 30 6.18 -0.82 0.65
N ASP A 31 6.23 -0.71 -0.69
CA ASP A 31 5.20 -0.03 -1.46
C ASP A 31 3.83 -0.72 -1.32
N ARG A 32 3.80 -2.05 -1.17
CA ARG A 32 2.54 -2.80 -1.04
C ARG A 32 1.85 -2.50 0.27
N ARG A 33 2.62 -2.42 1.35
CA ARG A 33 2.10 -2.07 2.68
C ARG A 33 1.59 -0.63 2.70
N ILE A 34 2.36 0.30 2.14
CA ILE A 34 1.99 1.72 2.07
C ILE A 34 0.66 1.88 1.31
N ILE A 35 0.55 1.27 0.12
CA ILE A 35 -0.67 1.33 -0.69
C ILE A 35 -1.84 0.63 0.01
N SER A 36 -1.61 -0.50 0.66
CA SER A 36 -2.65 -1.18 1.46
C SER A 36 -3.18 -0.30 2.59
N GLY A 37 -2.31 0.46 3.27
CA GLY A 37 -2.71 1.43 4.30
C GLY A 37 -3.52 2.60 3.73
N ILE A 38 -3.13 3.14 2.57
CA ILE A 38 -3.91 4.17 1.85
C ILE A 38 -5.32 3.65 1.55
N LEU A 39 -5.42 2.45 0.97
CA LEU A 39 -6.70 1.83 0.62
C LEU A 39 -7.57 1.57 1.86
N HIS A 40 -6.97 1.13 2.95
CA HIS A 40 -7.67 0.94 4.22
C HIS A 40 -8.29 2.24 4.72
N VAL A 41 -7.50 3.33 4.79
CA VAL A 41 -7.97 4.64 5.26
C VAL A 41 -9.10 5.19 4.38
N ILE A 42 -8.95 5.09 3.05
CA ILE A 42 -9.97 5.58 2.11
C ILE A 42 -11.27 4.75 2.22
N THR A 43 -11.16 3.43 2.34
CA THR A 43 -12.33 2.53 2.34
C THR A 43 -13.05 2.52 3.68
N ALA A 44 -12.31 2.54 4.79
CA ALA A 44 -12.87 2.54 6.14
C ALA A 44 -13.28 3.95 6.62
N GLY A 45 -12.74 5.00 6.01
CA GLY A 45 -12.98 6.39 6.43
C GLY A 45 -12.36 6.72 7.80
N CYS A 46 -11.35 5.97 8.24
CA CYS A 46 -10.68 6.16 9.52
C CYS A 46 -9.56 7.22 9.43
N ARG A 47 -8.98 7.61 10.58
CA ARG A 47 -7.79 8.47 10.58
C ARG A 47 -6.57 7.60 10.35
N TRP A 48 -5.51 8.21 9.81
CA TRP A 48 -4.22 7.54 9.60
C TRP A 48 -3.64 6.88 10.87
N CYS A 49 -3.84 7.48 12.05
CA CYS A 49 -3.38 6.92 13.31
C CYS A 49 -4.13 5.66 13.73
N ASP A 50 -5.31 5.41 13.15
CA ASP A 50 -6.16 4.27 13.43
C ASP A 50 -5.91 3.12 12.42
N CYS A 51 -5.02 3.32 11.43
CA CYS A 51 -4.62 2.30 10.47
C CYS A 51 -3.69 1.27 11.14
N PRO A 52 -3.91 -0.05 10.95
CA PRO A 52 -3.11 -1.12 11.56
C PRO A 52 -1.67 -1.20 11.06
#